data_AF-A0A940NY55-F1
#
_entry.id   AF-A0A940NY55-F1
#
_cell.length_a   1.000
_cell.length_b   1.000
_cell.length_c   1.000
_cell.angle_alpha   90.00
_cell.angle_beta   90.00
_cell.angle_gamma   90.00
#
_symmetry.space_group_name_H-M   'P 1'
#
loop_
_entity.id
_entity.type
_entity.pdbx_description
1 polymer ?
#
loop_
_entity_poly.entity_id
_entity_poly.type
_entity_poly.pdbx_seq_one_letter_code
_entity_poly.pdbx_strand_id
1 'polypeptide(L)'
;LTLDLKRGTDPEKLMQKLYRMTPLQDAVSCNFNILIAGMPKVMGVREIIEEWIAFRTECVRRRVYFDLHKKQDKLHLLEGLEKILLDIDKAIRIIRETEEESEVVSNLMIGFGIDNVQAEYVAEIKLRHLNREYILKRTQEIEQLRKDIAEMEDILKDVKKIRKIMIEELTKVAQKYGQPRKTLFYDLNDEPETEAEDDTPDYPVHLFLSAEGYFKKITPQSLRMSSDQKLKEGDVMTQQKNATNRTELLFFTDQAQVYKTRAAAFDDTKASVLGDYVPVKLGFDDGERVKYMVATEDYSGFLLFCFANGKIAKVPLSAYATKTNRKKLANAYSAKNPIVDIIFIAEDCDVLLRSTNNRAVVFNTAMLLPKTTRDSIGVQVMTLKSKSSALDSASVLTAEQLENMKKYVVKNIPASGGMAKDLEINGQMTL
;
A
#
# COMPACT_ATOMS: atom_id res chain seq x y z
N LEU A 1 4.88 16.80 -31.15
CA LEU A 1 4.92 18.12 -30.48
C LEU A 1 6.39 18.49 -30.35
N THR A 2 6.79 19.70 -30.74
CA THR A 2 8.16 20.21 -30.58
C THR A 2 8.13 21.42 -29.66
N LEU A 3 9.05 21.46 -28.69
CA LEU A 3 9.17 22.53 -27.70
C LEU A 3 10.59 23.11 -27.77
N ASP A 4 10.72 24.34 -28.25
CA ASP A 4 12.02 25.01 -28.32
C ASP A 4 12.37 25.65 -26.97
N LEU A 5 13.52 25.28 -26.41
CA LEU A 5 13.96 25.72 -25.09
C LEU A 5 14.80 27.00 -25.17
N LYS A 6 14.58 27.92 -24.22
CA LYS A 6 15.45 29.07 -24.05
C LYS A 6 16.84 28.61 -23.58
N ARG A 7 17.89 29.25 -24.09
CA ARG A 7 19.29 28.94 -23.74
C ARG A 7 19.51 28.99 -22.21
N GLY A 8 20.04 27.90 -21.64
CA GLY A 8 20.29 27.76 -20.21
C GLY A 8 19.15 27.11 -19.40
N THR A 9 18.06 26.70 -20.04
CA THR A 9 16.96 25.99 -19.37
C THR A 9 17.28 24.50 -19.25
N ASP A 10 17.07 23.93 -18.07
CA ASP A 10 17.14 22.48 -17.84
C ASP A 10 15.89 21.79 -18.44
N PRO A 11 16.05 20.93 -19.47
CA PRO A 11 14.94 20.26 -20.14
C PRO A 11 14.11 19.36 -19.21
N GLU A 12 14.76 18.64 -18.28
CA GLU A 12 14.09 17.67 -17.40
C GLU A 12 13.19 18.39 -16.40
N LYS A 13 13.69 19.47 -15.80
CA LYS A 13 12.92 20.32 -14.87
C LYS A 13 11.73 20.98 -15.57
N LEU A 14 11.90 21.43 -16.81
CA LEU A 14 10.78 22.00 -17.57
C LEU A 14 9.71 20.94 -17.85
N MET A 15 10.11 19.72 -18.25
CA MET A 15 9.17 18.63 -18.51
C MET A 15 8.37 18.25 -17.25
N GLN A 16 9.04 18.17 -16.09
CA GLN A 16 8.36 17.93 -14.81
C GLN A 16 7.31 19.01 -14.51
N LYS A 17 7.62 20.28 -14.77
CA LYS A 17 6.66 21.38 -14.61
C LYS A 17 5.49 21.26 -15.59
N LEU A 18 5.76 20.89 -16.84
CA LEU A 18 4.73 20.68 -17.86
C LEU A 18 3.80 19.52 -17.50
N TYR A 19 4.31 18.41 -16.98
CA TYR A 19 3.48 17.30 -16.50
C TYR A 19 2.49 17.75 -15.41
N ARG A 20 2.90 18.62 -14.48
CA ARG A 20 1.99 19.11 -13.42
C ARG A 20 0.97 20.14 -13.89
N MET A 21 1.36 21.01 -14.84
CA MET A 21 0.56 22.17 -15.23
C MET A 21 -0.29 21.94 -16.48
N THR A 22 -0.08 20.82 -17.19
CA THR A 22 -0.73 20.55 -18.47
C THR A 22 -1.27 19.11 -18.53
N PRO A 23 -2.22 18.81 -19.43
CA PRO A 23 -2.75 17.45 -19.61
C PRO A 23 -1.77 16.43 -20.21
N LEU A 24 -0.46 16.74 -20.26
CA LEU A 24 0.56 15.77 -20.67
C LEU A 24 0.68 14.63 -19.64
N GLN A 25 0.39 14.90 -18.37
CA GLN A 25 0.12 13.90 -17.34
C GLN A 25 -1.27 14.16 -16.80
N ASP A 26 -2.12 13.13 -16.80
CA ASP A 26 -3.50 13.25 -16.33
C ASP A 26 -3.92 12.00 -15.56
N ALA A 27 -4.87 12.18 -14.65
CA ALA A 27 -5.42 11.10 -13.84
C ALA A 27 -6.70 10.58 -14.50
N VAL A 28 -6.67 9.32 -14.93
CA VAL A 28 -7.87 8.65 -15.45
C VAL A 28 -8.56 7.90 -14.30
N SER A 29 -9.73 8.40 -13.87
CA SER A 29 -10.53 7.71 -12.87
C SER A 29 -11.17 6.45 -13.45
N CYS A 30 -10.83 5.29 -12.92
CA CYS A 30 -11.44 4.02 -13.29
C CYS A 30 -12.66 3.73 -12.41
N ASN A 31 -13.87 3.89 -12.95
CA ASN A 31 -15.12 3.48 -12.30
C ASN A 31 -15.95 2.60 -13.26
N PHE A 32 -16.08 1.31 -12.93
CA PHE A 32 -16.84 0.36 -13.74
C PHE A 32 -18.29 0.27 -13.27
N ASN A 33 -19.15 1.17 -13.75
CA ASN A 33 -20.59 1.10 -13.56
C ASN A 33 -21.25 0.41 -14.76
N ILE A 34 -21.82 -0.78 -14.55
CA ILE A 34 -22.33 -1.68 -15.60
C ILE A 34 -23.76 -2.11 -15.27
N LEU A 35 -24.60 -2.29 -16.29
CA LEU A 35 -25.95 -2.82 -16.14
C LEU A 35 -25.95 -4.35 -16.11
N ILE A 36 -26.37 -4.93 -14.99
CA ILE A 36 -26.60 -6.38 -14.85
C ILE A 36 -28.09 -6.61 -14.65
N ALA A 37 -28.70 -7.40 -15.53
CA ALA A 37 -30.14 -7.67 -15.52
C ALA A 37 -31.02 -6.40 -15.45
N GLY A 38 -30.57 -5.30 -16.07
CA GLY A 38 -31.28 -4.02 -16.09
C GLY A 38 -31.03 -3.11 -14.89
N MET A 39 -30.23 -3.53 -13.90
CA MET A 39 -29.88 -2.71 -12.73
C MET A 39 -28.41 -2.25 -12.80
N PRO A 40 -28.12 -0.95 -12.56
CA PRO A 40 -26.75 -0.45 -12.54
C PRO A 40 -26.02 -0.92 -11.29
N LYS A 41 -24.81 -1.44 -11.47
CA LYS A 41 -23.96 -1.93 -10.39
C LYS A 41 -22.51 -1.51 -10.63
N VAL A 42 -21.85 -1.04 -9.58
CA VAL A 42 -20.40 -0.81 -9.58
C VAL A 42 -19.72 -2.14 -9.28
N MET A 43 -18.79 -2.56 -10.15
CA MET A 43 -18.19 -3.89 -10.08
C MET A 43 -16.67 -3.85 -10.24
N GLY A 44 -15.98 -4.83 -9.64
CA GLY A 44 -14.55 -5.03 -9.85
C GLY A 44 -14.25 -5.79 -11.14
N VAL A 45 -13.01 -5.73 -11.63
CA VAL A 45 -12.57 -6.43 -12.87
C VAL A 45 -12.87 -7.94 -12.82
N ARG A 46 -12.67 -8.57 -11.66
CA ARG A 46 -12.96 -9.99 -11.47
C ARG A 46 -14.44 -10.30 -11.65
N GLU A 47 -15.31 -9.53 -11.01
CA GLU A 47 -16.75 -9.73 -11.07
C GLU A 47 -17.28 -9.54 -12.50
N ILE A 48 -16.75 -8.55 -13.23
CA ILE A 48 -17.09 -8.30 -14.64
C ILE A 48 -16.75 -9.52 -15.51
N ILE A 49 -15.58 -10.12 -15.30
CA ILE A 49 -15.16 -11.31 -16.03
C ILE A 49 -16.05 -12.51 -15.67
N GLU A 50 -16.41 -12.67 -14.40
CA GLU A 50 -17.30 -13.76 -13.94
C GLU A 50 -18.72 -13.63 -14.54
N GLU A 51 -19.30 -12.44 -14.56
CA GLU A 51 -20.60 -12.17 -15.21
C GLU A 51 -20.55 -12.43 -16.72
N TRP A 52 -19.47 -12.00 -17.38
CA TRP A 52 -19.29 -12.27 -18.80
C TRP A 52 -19.16 -13.76 -19.11
N ILE A 53 -18.45 -14.53 -18.26
CA ILE A 53 -18.34 -15.98 -18.38
C ILE A 53 -19.71 -16.65 -18.22
N ALA A 54 -20.52 -16.20 -17.25
CA ALA A 54 -21.87 -16.72 -17.04
C ALA A 54 -22.77 -16.47 -18.26
N PHE A 55 -22.78 -15.23 -18.77
CA PHE A 55 -23.47 -14.86 -20.00
C PHE A 55 -23.03 -15.73 -21.19
N ARG A 56 -21.71 -15.87 -21.39
CA ARG A 56 -21.18 -16.66 -22.52
C ARG A 56 -21.50 -18.14 -22.41
N THR A 57 -21.48 -18.69 -21.20
CA THR A 57 -21.86 -20.09 -20.94
C THR A 57 -23.30 -20.34 -21.38
N GLU A 58 -24.22 -19.43 -21.05
CA GLU A 58 -25.62 -19.53 -21.45
C GLU A 58 -25.81 -19.39 -22.96
N CYS A 59 -25.08 -18.48 -23.63
CA CYS A 59 -25.09 -18.38 -25.09
C CYS A 59 -24.68 -19.71 -25.76
N VAL A 60 -23.60 -20.33 -25.29
CA VAL A 60 -23.12 -21.60 -25.85
C VAL A 60 -24.13 -22.72 -25.59
N ARG A 61 -24.69 -22.78 -24.38
CA ARG A 61 -25.73 -23.76 -24.03
C ARG A 61 -26.94 -23.64 -24.95
N ARG A 62 -27.48 -22.44 -25.15
CA ARG A 62 -28.63 -22.20 -26.04
C ARG A 62 -28.34 -22.58 -27.49
N ARG A 63 -27.13 -22.29 -27.97
CA ARG A 63 -26.71 -22.68 -29.33
C ARG A 63 -26.67 -24.20 -29.48
N VAL A 64 -26.01 -24.91 -28.56
CA VAL A 64 -25.94 -26.38 -28.61
C VAL A 64 -27.33 -27.00 -28.46
N TYR A 65 -28.19 -26.44 -27.61
CA TYR A 65 -29.57 -26.89 -27.44
C TYR A 65 -30.39 -26.72 -28.73
N PHE A 66 -30.24 -25.59 -29.42
CA PHE A 66 -30.90 -25.35 -30.70
C PHE A 66 -30.43 -26.33 -31.78
N ASP A 67 -29.12 -26.56 -31.88
CA ASP A 67 -28.54 -27.50 -32.83
C ASP A 67 -28.94 -28.95 -32.51
N LEU A 68 -29.01 -29.31 -31.22
CA LEU A 68 -29.46 -30.61 -30.73
C LEU A 68 -30.91 -30.88 -31.16
N HIS A 69 -31.84 -29.96 -30.87
CA HIS A 69 -33.24 -30.09 -31.26
C HIS A 69 -33.41 -30.28 -32.77
N LYS A 70 -32.71 -29.47 -33.57
CA LYS A 70 -32.74 -29.58 -35.03
C LYS A 70 -32.23 -30.95 -35.51
N LYS A 71 -31.22 -31.53 -34.84
CA LYS A 71 -30.72 -32.87 -35.16
C LYS A 71 -31.67 -33.96 -34.69
N GLN A 72 -32.32 -33.80 -33.53
CA GLN A 72 -33.33 -34.73 -33.01
C GLN A 72 -34.54 -34.78 -33.94
N ASP A 73 -35.07 -33.64 -34.39
CA ASP A 73 -36.16 -33.58 -35.36
C ASP A 73 -35.80 -34.32 -36.66
N LYS A 74 -34.58 -34.09 -37.16
CA LYS A 74 -34.10 -34.78 -38.36
C LYS A 74 -33.91 -36.28 -38.16
N LEU A 75 -33.36 -36.69 -37.02
CA LEU A 75 -33.20 -38.10 -36.68
C LEU A 75 -34.57 -38.78 -36.61
N HIS A 76 -35.54 -38.15 -35.96
CA HIS A 76 -36.91 -38.65 -35.84
C HIS A 76 -37.53 -38.96 -37.21
N LEU A 77 -37.43 -38.04 -38.18
CA LEU A 77 -37.90 -38.28 -39.54
C LEU A 77 -37.20 -39.49 -40.20
N LEU A 78 -35.88 -39.60 -40.02
CA LEU A 78 -35.08 -40.66 -40.62
C LEU A 78 -35.30 -42.03 -39.94
N GLU A 79 -35.68 -42.07 -38.67
CA GLU A 79 -36.05 -43.32 -37.98
C GLU A 79 -37.38 -43.89 -38.50
N GLY A 80 -38.34 -43.02 -38.86
CA GLY A 80 -39.55 -43.42 -39.57
C GLY A 80 -39.23 -44.02 -40.95
N LEU A 81 -38.31 -43.38 -41.67
CA LEU A 81 -37.78 -43.88 -42.94
C LEU A 81 -37.06 -45.23 -42.79
N GLU A 82 -36.21 -45.38 -41.77
CA GLU A 82 -35.45 -46.62 -41.50
C GLU A 82 -36.38 -47.83 -41.31
N LYS A 83 -37.46 -47.66 -40.51
CA LYS A 83 -38.47 -48.71 -40.30
C LYS A 83 -39.15 -49.16 -41.59
N ILE A 84 -39.39 -48.23 -42.51
CA ILE A 84 -40.05 -48.53 -43.79
C ILE A 84 -39.06 -49.14 -44.79
N LEU A 85 -37.80 -48.71 -44.80
CA LEU A 85 -36.77 -49.30 -45.64
C LEU A 85 -36.45 -50.76 -45.28
N LEU A 86 -36.70 -51.18 -44.04
CA LEU A 86 -36.56 -52.58 -43.61
C LEU A 86 -37.64 -53.51 -44.19
N ASP A 87 -38.85 -52.99 -44.51
CA ASP A 87 -39.97 -53.76 -45.05
C ASP A 87 -40.78 -52.93 -46.06
N ILE A 88 -40.13 -52.66 -47.20
CA ILE A 88 -40.68 -51.83 -48.28
C ILE A 88 -41.92 -52.48 -48.91
N ASP A 89 -41.92 -53.81 -49.04
CA ASP A 89 -43.04 -54.54 -49.65
C ASP A 89 -44.31 -54.42 -48.82
N LYS A 90 -44.21 -54.43 -47.48
CA LYS A 90 -45.33 -54.15 -46.59
C LYS A 90 -45.82 -52.71 -46.72
N ALA A 91 -44.92 -51.74 -46.83
CA ALA A 91 -45.31 -50.33 -47.02
C ALA A 91 -46.04 -50.11 -48.35
N ILE A 92 -45.54 -50.68 -49.45
CA ILE A 92 -46.19 -50.61 -50.76
C ILE A 92 -47.55 -51.31 -50.73
N ARG A 93 -47.68 -52.44 -50.04
CA ARG A 93 -48.96 -53.14 -49.89
C ARG A 93 -50.00 -52.27 -49.18
N ILE A 94 -49.64 -51.66 -48.05
CA ILE A 94 -50.51 -50.76 -47.29
C ILE A 94 -50.97 -49.59 -48.18
N ILE A 95 -50.04 -48.96 -48.91
CA ILE A 95 -50.37 -47.83 -49.81
C ILE A 95 -51.30 -48.29 -50.95
N ARG A 96 -51.07 -49.48 -51.52
CA ARG A 96 -51.90 -50.01 -52.64
C ARG A 96 -53.28 -50.51 -52.23
N GLU A 97 -53.44 -50.97 -51.00
CA GLU A 97 -54.71 -51.49 -50.46
C GLU A 97 -55.56 -50.40 -49.79
N THR A 98 -55.02 -49.19 -49.60
CA THR A 98 -55.76 -48.04 -49.07
C THR A 98 -56.64 -47.42 -50.17
N GLU A 99 -57.94 -47.24 -49.90
CA GLU A 99 -58.91 -46.73 -50.88
C GLU A 99 -58.88 -45.20 -51.04
N GLU A 100 -58.65 -44.44 -49.95
CA GLU A 100 -58.60 -42.98 -49.97
C GLU A 100 -57.20 -42.43 -49.64
N GLU A 101 -56.75 -41.40 -50.37
CA GLU A 101 -55.46 -40.74 -50.14
C GLU A 101 -55.34 -40.15 -48.72
N SER A 102 -56.45 -39.65 -48.17
CA SER A 102 -56.59 -39.13 -46.81
C SER A 102 -56.24 -40.17 -45.72
N GLU A 103 -56.38 -41.47 -46.02
CA GLU A 103 -56.18 -42.56 -45.07
C GLU A 103 -54.75 -43.14 -45.12
N VAL A 104 -53.96 -42.81 -46.15
CA VAL A 104 -52.61 -43.38 -46.36
C VAL A 104 -51.70 -43.09 -45.15
N VAL A 105 -51.70 -41.87 -44.63
CA VAL A 105 -50.90 -41.47 -43.47
C VAL A 105 -51.32 -42.26 -42.23
N SER A 106 -52.62 -42.35 -41.95
CA SER A 106 -53.17 -43.09 -40.81
C SER A 106 -52.84 -44.59 -40.88
N ASN A 107 -52.93 -45.21 -42.06
CA ASN A 107 -52.63 -46.63 -42.26
C ASN A 107 -51.13 -46.92 -42.13
N LEU A 108 -50.26 -46.01 -42.59
CA LEU A 108 -48.81 -46.13 -42.38
C LEU A 108 -48.42 -45.98 -40.90
N MET A 109 -49.08 -45.08 -40.16
CA MET A 109 -48.88 -44.94 -38.71
C MET A 109 -49.20 -46.24 -37.97
N ILE A 110 -50.35 -46.86 -38.26
CA ILE A 110 -50.77 -48.11 -37.62
C ILE A 110 -49.87 -49.28 -38.06
N GLY A 111 -49.52 -49.36 -39.35
CA GLY A 111 -48.77 -50.47 -39.92
C GLY A 111 -47.31 -50.57 -39.45
N PHE A 112 -46.67 -49.44 -39.14
CA PHE A 112 -45.27 -49.36 -38.75
C PHE A 112 -45.04 -48.81 -37.33
N GLY A 113 -46.10 -48.39 -36.63
CA GLY A 113 -45.99 -47.77 -35.31
C GLY A 113 -45.11 -46.51 -35.35
N ILE A 114 -45.39 -45.65 -36.33
CA ILE A 114 -44.72 -44.36 -36.54
C ILE A 114 -45.71 -43.23 -36.29
N ASP A 115 -45.21 -42.04 -35.98
CA ASP A 115 -46.08 -40.89 -35.75
C ASP A 115 -46.50 -40.20 -37.05
N ASN A 116 -47.38 -39.20 -36.93
CA ASN A 116 -47.96 -38.51 -38.07
C ASN A 116 -46.89 -37.81 -38.92
N VAL A 117 -45.92 -37.14 -38.28
CA VAL A 117 -44.85 -36.40 -38.96
C VAL A 117 -43.91 -37.35 -39.73
N GLN A 118 -43.57 -38.50 -39.14
CA GLN A 118 -42.82 -39.56 -39.81
C GLN A 118 -43.60 -40.15 -40.98
N ALA A 119 -44.89 -40.45 -40.79
CA ALA A 119 -45.72 -41.05 -41.82
C ALA A 119 -45.91 -40.11 -43.03
N GLU A 120 -46.10 -38.82 -42.78
CA GLU A 120 -46.20 -37.79 -43.83
C GLU A 120 -44.87 -37.65 -44.59
N TYR A 121 -43.74 -37.61 -43.88
CA TYR A 121 -42.41 -37.59 -44.49
C TYR A 121 -42.13 -38.81 -45.38
N VAL A 122 -42.59 -39.98 -44.96
CA VAL A 122 -42.38 -41.22 -45.73
C VAL A 122 -43.34 -41.33 -46.92
N ALA A 123 -44.59 -40.87 -46.78
CA ALA A 123 -45.55 -40.82 -47.88
C ALA A 123 -45.01 -40.00 -49.08
N GLU A 124 -44.20 -38.97 -48.83
CA GLU A 124 -43.58 -38.14 -49.87
C GLU A 124 -42.32 -38.74 -50.53
N ILE A 125 -41.94 -39.99 -50.21
CA ILE A 125 -40.77 -40.63 -50.82
C ILE A 125 -40.95 -40.81 -52.33
N LYS A 126 -39.90 -40.45 -53.07
CA LYS A 126 -39.80 -40.71 -54.51
C LYS A 126 -39.21 -42.10 -54.76
N LEU A 127 -39.71 -42.81 -55.77
CA LEU A 127 -39.22 -44.14 -56.15
C LEU A 127 -37.69 -44.22 -56.35
N ARG A 128 -37.06 -43.14 -56.84
CA ARG A 128 -35.59 -43.06 -56.98
C ARG A 128 -34.81 -43.17 -55.67
N HIS A 129 -35.44 -42.88 -54.54
CA HIS A 129 -34.84 -42.97 -53.20
C HIS A 129 -34.87 -44.41 -52.64
N LEU A 130 -35.43 -45.38 -53.37
CA LEU A 130 -35.39 -46.79 -53.01
C LEU A 130 -34.12 -47.50 -53.52
N ASN A 131 -33.19 -46.77 -54.14
CA ASN A 131 -31.94 -47.37 -54.61
C ASN A 131 -31.00 -47.72 -53.43
N ARG A 132 -30.15 -48.73 -53.61
CA ARG A 132 -29.24 -49.22 -52.56
C ARG A 132 -28.29 -48.16 -52.02
N GLU A 133 -27.84 -47.25 -52.89
CA GLU A 133 -26.93 -46.16 -52.53
C GLU A 133 -27.59 -45.17 -51.56
N TYR A 134 -28.85 -44.77 -51.80
CA TYR A 134 -29.60 -43.87 -50.95
C TYR A 134 -29.84 -44.49 -49.58
N ILE A 135 -30.22 -45.77 -49.54
CA ILE A 135 -30.44 -46.50 -48.29
C ILE A 135 -29.15 -46.51 -47.46
N LEU A 136 -28.02 -46.91 -48.05
CA LEU A 136 -26.71 -46.90 -47.37
C LEU A 136 -26.34 -45.52 -46.82
N LYS A 137 -26.52 -44.45 -47.62
CA LYS A 137 -26.25 -43.08 -47.20
C LYS A 137 -27.14 -42.65 -46.03
N ARG A 138 -28.43 -43.01 -46.05
CA ARG A 138 -29.37 -42.68 -44.97
C ARG A 138 -29.09 -43.44 -43.68
N THR A 139 -28.79 -44.74 -43.76
CA THR A 139 -28.40 -45.51 -42.57
C THR A 139 -27.13 -44.94 -41.94
N GLN A 140 -26.11 -44.61 -42.74
CA GLN A 140 -24.90 -43.94 -42.23
C GLN A 140 -25.20 -42.58 -41.60
N GLU A 141 -26.10 -41.80 -42.20
CA GLU A 141 -26.51 -40.51 -41.66
C GLU A 141 -27.25 -40.65 -40.33
N ILE A 142 -28.11 -41.68 -40.17
CA ILE A 142 -28.80 -41.98 -38.91
C ILE A 142 -27.78 -42.33 -37.82
N GLU A 143 -26.82 -43.21 -38.11
CA GLU A 143 -25.78 -43.59 -37.14
C GLU A 143 -24.96 -42.36 -36.71
N GLN A 144 -24.58 -41.51 -37.67
CA GLN A 144 -23.85 -40.27 -37.38
C GLN A 144 -24.70 -39.30 -36.56
N LEU A 145 -25.99 -39.13 -36.89
CA LEU A 145 -26.90 -38.27 -36.14
C LEU A 145 -27.10 -38.77 -34.70
N ARG A 146 -27.27 -40.08 -34.49
CA ARG A 146 -27.35 -40.68 -33.15
C ARG A 146 -26.09 -40.40 -32.34
N LYS A 147 -24.92 -40.56 -32.96
CA LYS A 147 -23.62 -40.25 -32.33
C LYS A 147 -23.49 -38.76 -31.98
N ASP A 148 -23.82 -37.88 -32.92
CA ASP A 148 -23.75 -36.43 -32.73
C ASP A 148 -24.71 -35.96 -31.62
N ILE A 149 -25.92 -36.50 -31.58
CA ILE A 149 -26.93 -36.19 -30.54
C ILE A 149 -26.42 -36.63 -29.17
N ALA A 150 -25.89 -37.84 -29.06
CA ALA A 150 -25.32 -38.34 -27.80
C ALA A 150 -24.17 -37.45 -27.30
N GLU A 151 -23.29 -37.01 -28.20
CA GLU A 151 -22.20 -36.08 -27.87
C GLU A 151 -22.75 -34.71 -27.43
N MET A 152 -23.74 -34.16 -28.13
CA MET A 152 -24.37 -32.88 -27.79
C MET A 152 -25.11 -32.92 -26.44
N GLU A 153 -25.84 -34.00 -26.15
CA GLU A 153 -26.50 -34.19 -24.85
C GLU A 153 -25.48 -34.29 -23.71
N ASP A 154 -24.37 -34.99 -23.95
CA ASP A 154 -23.27 -35.12 -23.00
C ASP A 154 -22.55 -33.77 -22.77
N ILE A 155 -22.37 -32.95 -23.82
CA ILE A 155 -21.90 -31.57 -23.71
C ILE A 155 -22.86 -30.73 -22.85
N LEU A 156 -24.18 -30.85 -23.04
CA LEU A 156 -25.16 -30.08 -22.27
C LEU A 156 -25.23 -30.48 -20.80
N LYS A 157 -24.96 -31.76 -20.48
CA LYS A 157 -24.93 -32.28 -19.10
C LYS A 157 -23.66 -31.86 -18.34
N ASP A 158 -22.51 -31.73 -19.03
CA ASP A 158 -21.23 -31.39 -18.39
C ASP A 158 -20.78 -29.95 -18.66
N VAL A 159 -20.84 -29.12 -17.62
CA VAL A 159 -20.36 -27.72 -17.63
C VAL A 159 -18.89 -27.62 -18.03
N LYS A 160 -18.05 -28.63 -17.73
CA LYS A 160 -16.63 -28.62 -18.10
C LYS A 160 -16.45 -28.72 -19.61
N LYS A 161 -17.29 -29.49 -20.31
CA LYS A 161 -17.24 -29.61 -21.78
C LYS A 161 -17.64 -28.30 -22.44
N ILE A 162 -18.66 -27.62 -21.92
CA ILE A 162 -19.04 -26.27 -22.38
C ILE A 162 -17.88 -25.29 -22.20
N ARG A 163 -17.21 -25.30 -21.04
CA ARG A 163 -16.04 -24.45 -20.80
C ARG A 163 -14.89 -24.75 -21.75
N LYS A 164 -14.65 -26.03 -22.09
CA LYS A 164 -13.64 -26.42 -23.07
C LYS A 164 -13.92 -25.80 -24.44
N ILE A 165 -15.17 -25.89 -24.92
CA ILE A 165 -15.59 -25.26 -26.18
C ILE A 165 -15.35 -23.75 -26.13
N MET A 166 -15.71 -23.09 -25.03
CA MET A 166 -15.47 -21.65 -24.85
C MET A 166 -13.98 -21.29 -24.92
N ILE A 167 -13.11 -22.08 -24.29
CA ILE A 167 -11.65 -21.85 -24.33
C ILE A 167 -11.13 -21.95 -25.76
N GLU A 168 -11.54 -22.98 -26.51
CA GLU A 168 -11.13 -23.16 -27.90
C GLU A 168 -11.60 -22.01 -28.79
N GLU A 169 -12.85 -21.55 -28.62
CA GLU A 169 -13.38 -20.38 -29.33
C GLU A 169 -12.63 -19.10 -28.98
N LEU A 170 -12.40 -18.84 -27.69
CA LEU A 170 -11.70 -17.63 -27.25
C LEU A 170 -10.25 -17.63 -27.69
N THR A 171 -9.60 -18.79 -27.75
CA THR A 171 -8.24 -18.93 -28.27
C THR A 171 -8.20 -18.57 -29.75
N LYS A 172 -9.17 -19.04 -30.55
CA LYS A 172 -9.28 -18.66 -31.98
C LYS A 172 -9.54 -17.17 -32.15
N VAL A 173 -10.38 -16.57 -31.30
CA VAL A 173 -10.64 -15.12 -31.30
C VAL A 173 -9.37 -14.34 -30.96
N ALA A 174 -8.64 -14.75 -29.93
CA ALA A 174 -7.38 -14.11 -29.54
C ALA A 174 -6.32 -14.20 -30.66
N GLN A 175 -6.22 -15.32 -31.35
CA GLN A 175 -5.30 -15.48 -32.49
C GLN A 175 -5.70 -14.61 -33.69
N LYS A 176 -7.01 -14.48 -33.96
CA LYS A 176 -7.52 -13.72 -35.11
C LYS A 176 -7.50 -12.21 -34.90
N TYR A 177 -7.77 -11.75 -33.68
CA TYR A 177 -8.00 -10.32 -33.37
C TYR A 177 -7.00 -9.73 -32.37
N GLY A 178 -6.06 -10.51 -31.86
CA GLY A 178 -5.04 -10.04 -30.92
C GLY A 178 -4.15 -8.96 -31.54
N GLN A 179 -3.83 -7.92 -30.75
CA GLN A 179 -2.91 -6.85 -31.13
C GLN A 179 -1.84 -6.68 -30.04
N PRO A 180 -0.60 -6.27 -30.40
CA PRO A 180 0.40 -5.92 -29.41
C PRO A 180 -0.07 -4.74 -28.56
N ARG A 181 0.36 -4.71 -27.29
CA ARG A 181 0.03 -3.63 -26.36
C ARG A 181 0.68 -2.32 -26.84
N LYS A 182 -0.09 -1.22 -26.78
CA LYS A 182 0.35 0.12 -27.18
C LYS A 182 0.87 0.97 -26.03
N THR A 183 0.45 0.67 -24.80
CA THR A 183 0.82 1.40 -23.59
C THR A 183 1.92 0.67 -22.83
N LEU A 184 2.77 1.41 -22.13
CA LEU A 184 3.80 0.86 -21.25
C LEU A 184 3.38 1.08 -19.80
N PHE A 185 3.81 0.16 -18.92
CA PHE A 185 3.74 0.37 -17.48
C PHE A 185 5.11 0.82 -17.00
N TYR A 186 5.12 1.85 -16.17
CA TYR A 186 6.29 2.29 -15.43
C TYR A 186 6.02 2.03 -13.95
N ASP A 187 6.98 1.44 -13.25
CA ASP A 187 6.85 1.24 -11.81
C ASP A 187 7.06 2.57 -11.09
N LEU A 188 6.28 2.81 -10.02
CA LEU A 188 6.36 4.04 -9.22
C LEU A 188 7.75 4.30 -8.62
N ASN A 189 8.62 3.28 -8.56
CA ASN A 189 9.98 3.40 -8.06
C ASN A 189 10.98 3.91 -9.12
N ASP A 190 10.59 3.93 -10.41
CA ASP A 190 11.44 4.41 -11.51
C ASP A 190 11.30 5.93 -11.73
N GLU A 191 10.32 6.58 -11.09
CA GLU A 191 10.29 8.04 -10.97
C GLU A 191 11.06 8.43 -9.69
N PRO A 192 12.03 9.36 -9.75
CA PRO A 192 12.50 10.01 -8.54
C PRO A 192 11.27 10.67 -7.90
N GLU A 193 10.85 10.12 -6.75
CA GLU A 193 9.80 10.71 -5.92
C GLU A 193 10.07 12.19 -5.86
N THR A 194 9.13 12.95 -6.42
CA THR A 194 9.30 14.37 -6.57
C THR A 194 9.20 14.95 -5.17
N GLU A 195 10.34 15.16 -4.52
CA GLU A 195 10.43 16.11 -3.43
C GLU A 195 9.80 17.38 -4.00
N ALA A 196 8.68 17.81 -3.42
CA ALA A 196 8.19 19.15 -3.67
C ALA A 196 9.40 20.05 -3.44
N GLU A 197 9.91 20.67 -4.51
CA GLU A 197 10.91 21.72 -4.37
C GLU A 197 10.26 22.73 -3.43
N ASP A 198 10.70 22.67 -2.18
CA ASP A 198 10.38 23.65 -1.17
C ASP A 198 11.07 24.91 -1.68
N ASP A 199 10.31 25.79 -2.36
CA ASP A 199 10.75 27.12 -2.81
C ASP A 199 11.09 28.03 -1.60
N THR A 200 11.04 27.46 -0.40
CA THR A 200 11.57 28.05 0.81
C THR A 200 13.05 28.43 0.61
N PRO A 201 13.37 29.73 0.68
CA PRO A 201 14.73 30.20 0.54
C PRO A 201 15.58 29.66 1.67
N ASP A 202 16.76 29.16 1.31
CA ASP A 202 17.71 28.63 2.28
C ASP A 202 18.78 29.66 2.63
N TYR A 203 18.89 29.98 3.91
CA TYR A 203 19.84 30.94 4.45
C TYR A 203 20.25 30.55 5.87
N PRO A 204 21.46 30.93 6.32
CA PRO A 204 21.95 30.57 7.64
C PRO A 204 21.15 31.28 8.74
N VAL A 205 20.84 30.55 9.81
CA VAL A 205 20.11 31.03 11.00
C VAL A 205 20.72 30.47 12.30
N HIS A 206 20.54 31.22 13.38
CA HIS A 206 20.84 30.81 14.74
C HIS A 206 19.53 30.51 15.46
N LEU A 207 19.44 29.31 16.03
CA LEU A 207 18.28 28.80 16.74
C LEU A 207 18.54 28.82 18.24
N PHE A 208 17.59 29.36 18.99
CA PHE A 208 17.65 29.46 20.45
C PHE A 208 16.39 28.86 21.06
N LEU A 209 16.56 28.10 22.14
CA LEU A 209 15.45 27.54 22.93
C LEU A 209 15.67 27.81 24.42
N SER A 210 14.68 28.41 25.08
CA SER A 210 14.66 28.62 26.53
C SER A 210 14.03 27.47 27.30
N ALA A 211 14.25 27.42 28.63
CA ALA A 211 13.72 26.39 29.51
C ALA A 211 12.18 26.44 29.63
N GLU A 212 11.61 27.64 29.59
CA GLU A 212 10.16 27.84 29.56
C GLU A 212 9.53 27.53 28.19
N GLY A 213 10.32 27.25 27.14
CA GLY A 213 9.82 26.82 25.83
C GLY A 213 9.63 27.95 24.81
N TYR A 214 10.34 29.07 24.95
CA TYR A 214 10.41 30.10 23.91
C TYR A 214 11.50 29.77 22.89
N PHE A 215 11.14 29.85 21.62
CA PHE A 215 12.03 29.59 20.50
C PHE A 215 12.27 30.86 19.67
N LYS A 216 13.53 31.08 19.29
CA LYS A 216 13.91 32.18 18.39
C LYS A 216 14.70 31.63 17.21
N LYS A 217 14.30 32.04 16.02
CA LYS A 217 15.10 31.95 14.80
C LYS A 217 15.67 33.34 14.52
N ILE A 218 16.99 33.50 14.55
CA ILE A 218 17.66 34.81 14.39
C ILE A 218 18.68 34.70 13.25
N THR A 219 18.66 35.65 12.31
CA THR A 219 19.66 35.70 11.25
C THR A 219 21.02 36.17 11.79
N PRO A 220 22.16 35.71 11.22
CA PRO A 220 23.50 36.16 11.63
C PRO A 220 23.66 37.68 11.60
N GLN A 221 23.01 38.37 10.66
CA GLN A 221 23.02 39.83 10.57
C GLN A 221 22.37 40.49 11.79
N SER A 222 21.24 39.95 12.28
CA SER A 222 20.53 40.48 13.44
C SER A 222 21.26 40.22 14.75
N LEU A 223 21.99 39.10 14.85
CA LEU A 223 22.73 38.72 16.05
C LEU A 223 23.98 39.57 16.29
N ARG A 224 24.56 40.19 15.25
CA ARG A 224 25.72 41.10 15.38
C ARG A 224 25.44 42.34 16.23
N MET A 225 24.17 42.76 16.31
CA MET A 225 23.78 43.98 17.02
C MET A 225 23.71 43.79 18.54
N SER A 226 23.40 42.58 19.00
CA SER A 226 23.36 42.23 20.41
C SER A 226 23.35 40.71 20.53
N SER A 227 24.30 40.17 21.30
CA SER A 227 24.37 38.75 21.62
C SER A 227 23.47 38.37 22.80
N ASP A 228 23.09 39.35 23.63
CA ASP A 228 22.27 39.14 24.82
C ASP A 228 20.81 38.89 24.44
N GLN A 229 20.32 37.72 24.82
CA GLN A 229 18.97 37.27 24.49
C GLN A 229 17.99 37.75 25.57
N LYS A 230 16.94 38.47 25.16
CA LYS A 230 15.83 38.79 26.07
C LYS A 230 15.08 37.51 26.43
N LEU A 231 15.05 37.18 27.72
CA LEU A 231 14.31 36.05 28.26
C LEU A 231 13.15 36.54 29.14
N LYS A 232 12.21 35.64 29.44
CA LYS A 232 11.18 35.89 30.45
C LYS A 232 11.84 35.91 31.84
N GLU A 233 11.24 36.59 32.81
CA GLU A 233 11.76 36.60 34.18
C GLU A 233 11.88 35.18 34.74
N GLY A 234 13.06 34.83 35.24
CA GLY A 234 13.37 33.50 35.78
C GLY A 234 13.65 32.41 34.73
N ASP A 235 13.60 32.72 33.44
CA ASP A 235 13.88 31.78 32.35
C ASP A 235 15.38 31.75 32.01
N VAL A 236 15.84 30.61 31.50
CA VAL A 236 17.24 30.37 31.15
C VAL A 236 17.37 29.79 29.75
N MET A 237 18.44 30.14 29.05
CA MET A 237 18.71 29.56 27.73
C MET A 237 19.18 28.11 27.88
N THR A 238 18.51 27.17 27.23
CA THR A 238 18.86 25.74 27.31
C THR A 238 19.64 25.28 26.10
N GLN A 239 19.33 25.78 24.90
CA GLN A 239 20.00 25.35 23.68
C GLN A 239 20.26 26.50 22.71
N GLN A 240 21.41 26.43 22.05
CA GLN A 240 21.78 27.28 20.92
C GLN A 240 22.39 26.41 19.82
N LYS A 241 21.89 26.55 18.59
CA LYS A 241 22.35 25.78 17.43
C LYS A 241 22.46 26.69 16.20
N ASN A 242 23.49 26.46 15.40
CA ASN A 242 23.60 27.06 14.07
C ASN A 242 22.95 26.09 13.08
N ALA A 243 22.10 26.60 12.19
CA ALA A 243 21.31 25.81 11.26
C ALA A 243 21.01 26.61 9.99
N THR A 244 20.26 26.02 9.07
CA THR A 244 19.74 26.66 7.87
C THR A 244 18.22 26.82 7.98
N ASN A 245 17.63 27.68 7.16
CA ASN A 245 16.17 27.90 7.19
C ASN A 245 15.39 26.64 6.78
N ARG A 246 15.99 25.74 6.00
CA ARG A 246 15.41 24.45 5.60
C ARG A 246 15.57 23.34 6.65
N THR A 247 16.39 23.53 7.69
CA THR A 247 16.62 22.50 8.71
C THR A 247 15.31 22.05 9.38
N GLU A 248 15.15 20.74 9.57
CA GLU A 248 14.02 20.17 10.29
C GLU A 248 14.27 20.23 11.81
N LEU A 249 13.21 20.56 12.55
CA LEU A 249 13.22 20.73 13.99
C LEU A 249 12.30 19.68 14.63
N LEU A 250 12.83 19.00 15.64
CA LEU A 250 12.12 18.03 16.45
C LEU A 250 12.09 18.54 17.89
N PHE A 251 10.89 18.83 18.40
CA PHE A 251 10.68 19.25 19.78
C PHE A 251 10.15 18.07 20.60
N PHE A 252 11.00 17.54 21.48
CA PHE A 252 10.64 16.49 22.42
C PHE A 252 10.03 17.08 23.68
N THR A 253 8.96 16.47 24.17
CA THR A 253 8.18 16.97 25.30
C THR A 253 8.35 16.12 26.54
N ASP A 254 7.84 16.58 27.68
CA ASP A 254 7.79 15.83 28.94
C ASP A 254 6.70 14.73 28.97
N GLN A 255 5.75 14.75 28.04
CA GLN A 255 4.69 13.74 27.90
C GLN A 255 5.02 12.65 26.85
N ALA A 256 6.31 12.41 26.58
CA ALA A 256 6.78 11.41 25.62
C ALA A 256 6.25 11.60 24.19
N GLN A 257 6.08 12.85 23.76
CA GLN A 257 5.72 13.20 22.39
C GLN A 257 6.87 13.92 21.68
N VAL A 258 6.81 13.91 20.35
CA VAL A 258 7.70 14.73 19.53
C VAL A 258 6.91 15.43 18.44
N TYR A 259 7.16 16.73 18.32
CA TYR A 259 6.57 17.61 17.33
C TYR A 259 7.60 17.95 16.26
N LYS A 260 7.24 17.73 15.00
CA LYS A 260 8.08 17.91 13.83
C LYS A 260 7.67 19.17 13.08
N THR A 261 8.65 19.99 12.72
CA THR A 261 8.44 21.20 11.94
C THR A 261 9.73 21.57 11.19
N ARG A 262 9.71 22.65 10.39
CA ARG A 262 10.89 23.22 9.75
C ARG A 262 11.22 24.56 10.39
N ALA A 263 12.50 24.94 10.37
CA ALA A 263 12.91 26.28 10.82
C ALA A 263 12.17 27.40 10.05
N ALA A 264 11.89 27.19 8.76
CA ALA A 264 11.09 28.06 7.93
C ALA A 264 9.64 28.30 8.39
N ALA A 265 9.07 27.43 9.22
CA ALA A 265 7.73 27.62 9.77
C ALA A 265 7.67 28.67 10.91
N PHE A 266 8.84 29.09 11.40
CA PHE A 266 8.99 30.18 12.34
C PHE A 266 9.41 31.46 11.60
N ASP A 267 9.03 32.61 12.14
CA ASP A 267 9.43 33.89 11.59
C ASP A 267 10.84 34.28 12.05
N ASP A 268 11.54 35.10 11.26
CA ASP A 268 12.83 35.65 11.68
C ASP A 268 12.64 36.70 12.78
N THR A 269 13.36 36.54 13.87
CA THR A 269 13.23 37.36 15.09
C THR A 269 14.55 38.05 15.45
N LYS A 270 14.50 38.92 16.47
CA LYS A 270 15.65 39.66 17.02
C LYS A 270 15.96 39.19 18.44
N ALA A 271 17.19 39.40 18.90
CA ALA A 271 17.59 39.04 20.27
C ALA A 271 16.75 39.74 21.35
N SER A 272 16.24 40.94 21.07
CA SER A 272 15.47 41.79 21.98
C SER A 272 14.00 41.39 22.18
N VAL A 273 13.48 40.40 21.45
CA VAL A 273 12.11 39.87 21.64
C VAL A 273 12.15 38.50 22.33
N LEU A 274 11.03 38.06 22.91
CA LEU A 274 10.95 36.76 23.57
C LEU A 274 10.95 35.59 22.59
N GLY A 275 10.46 35.78 21.37
CA GLY A 275 10.31 34.73 20.37
C GLY A 275 8.93 34.06 20.40
N ASP A 276 8.81 32.95 19.68
CA ASP A 276 7.59 32.16 19.59
C ASP A 276 7.49 31.18 20.76
N TYR A 277 6.33 31.11 21.40
CA TYR A 277 6.06 30.11 22.42
C TYR A 277 5.70 28.77 21.74
N VAL A 278 6.63 27.81 21.79
CA VAL A 278 6.55 26.54 21.04
C VAL A 278 5.27 25.75 21.33
N PRO A 279 4.81 25.60 22.60
CA PRO A 279 3.60 24.84 22.90
C PRO A 279 2.36 25.38 22.17
N VAL A 280 2.20 26.70 22.11
CA VAL A 280 1.07 27.32 21.40
C VAL A 280 1.25 27.23 19.88
N LYS A 281 2.47 27.47 19.37
CA LYS A 281 2.74 27.44 17.92
C LYS A 281 2.52 26.05 17.31
N LEU A 282 2.87 24.99 18.03
CA LEU A 282 2.81 23.61 17.55
C LEU A 282 1.56 22.84 18.03
N GLY A 283 0.72 23.42 18.89
CA GLY A 283 -0.49 22.78 19.41
C GLY A 283 -0.17 21.62 20.34
N PHE A 284 0.57 21.91 21.41
CA PHE A 284 0.87 20.95 22.47
C PHE A 284 -0.40 20.60 23.26
N ASP A 285 -0.42 19.41 23.85
CA ASP A 285 -1.50 18.99 24.73
C ASP A 285 -1.47 19.81 26.04
N ASP A 286 -2.59 19.84 26.77
CA ASP A 286 -2.69 20.67 27.99
C ASP A 286 -1.64 20.26 29.05
N GLY A 287 -0.94 21.26 29.58
CA GLY A 287 0.15 21.08 30.54
C GLY A 287 1.46 20.49 29.98
N GLU A 288 1.57 20.23 28.68
CA GLU A 288 2.76 19.68 28.05
C GLU A 288 3.87 20.73 27.84
N ARG A 289 5.12 20.38 28.13
CA ARG A 289 6.28 21.29 28.04
C ARG A 289 7.38 20.73 27.15
N VAL A 290 8.09 21.62 26.46
CA VAL A 290 9.28 21.26 25.67
C VAL A 290 10.42 20.87 26.62
N LYS A 291 11.07 19.74 26.36
CA LYS A 291 12.26 19.27 27.08
C LYS A 291 13.52 19.43 26.27
N TYR A 292 13.49 19.15 24.97
CA TYR A 292 14.69 19.16 24.15
C TYR A 292 14.37 19.41 22.68
N MET A 293 15.21 20.20 22.01
CA MET A 293 15.15 20.41 20.57
C MET A 293 16.28 19.67 19.85
N VAL A 294 15.95 19.06 18.71
CA VAL A 294 16.94 18.55 17.77
C VAL A 294 16.75 19.27 16.45
N ALA A 295 17.85 19.81 15.91
CA ALA A 295 17.92 20.37 14.57
C ALA A 295 18.67 19.37 13.68
N THR A 296 18.05 18.94 12.58
CA THR A 296 18.57 17.88 11.71
C THR A 296 18.25 18.14 10.24
N GLU A 297 19.12 17.68 9.35
CA GLU A 297 18.92 17.72 7.90
C GLU A 297 18.70 16.32 7.31
N ASP A 298 19.36 15.29 7.86
CA ASP A 298 19.38 13.93 7.31
C ASP A 298 18.93 12.83 8.29
N TYR A 299 18.52 13.20 9.51
CA TYR A 299 18.17 12.31 10.61
C TYR A 299 19.30 11.36 11.03
N SER A 300 20.56 11.77 10.85
CA SER A 300 21.73 11.04 11.32
C SER A 300 21.94 11.16 12.83
N GLY A 301 22.70 10.23 13.40
CA GLY A 301 23.04 10.20 14.83
C GLY A 301 21.99 9.50 15.72
N PHE A 302 22.12 9.70 17.03
CA PHE A 302 21.34 9.01 18.05
C PHE A 302 20.84 9.98 19.13
N LEU A 303 19.72 9.61 19.75
CA LEU A 303 19.21 10.24 20.95
C LEU A 303 19.36 9.30 22.14
N LEU A 304 19.86 9.85 23.24
CA LEU A 304 19.89 9.21 24.54
C LEU A 304 18.74 9.76 25.38
N PHE A 305 17.85 8.89 25.81
CA PHE A 305 16.80 9.21 26.78
C PHE A 305 17.23 8.70 28.14
N CYS A 306 17.51 9.61 29.06
CA CYS A 306 18.01 9.31 30.40
C CYS A 306 16.88 9.39 31.42
N PHE A 307 16.53 8.27 32.03
CA PHE A 307 15.39 8.16 32.95
C PHE A 307 15.81 8.23 34.42
N ALA A 308 14.90 8.70 35.27
CA ALA A 308 15.14 8.89 36.71
C ALA A 308 15.56 7.60 37.45
N ASN A 309 15.22 6.42 36.92
CA ASN A 309 15.60 5.12 37.49
C ASN A 309 17.02 4.64 37.09
N GLY A 310 17.80 5.48 36.41
CA GLY A 310 19.16 5.17 35.97
C GLY A 310 19.23 4.29 34.71
N LYS A 311 18.09 4.09 34.01
CA LYS A 311 18.07 3.47 32.69
C LYS A 311 18.27 4.52 31.60
N ILE A 312 18.90 4.10 30.51
CA ILE A 312 19.13 4.93 29.33
C ILE A 312 18.72 4.17 28.08
N ALA A 313 17.93 4.80 27.21
CA ALA A 313 17.61 4.28 25.89
C ALA A 313 18.38 5.04 24.82
N LYS A 314 19.15 4.32 23.99
CA LYS A 314 19.78 4.86 22.78
C LYS A 314 18.89 4.54 21.58
N VAL A 315 18.36 5.56 20.93
CA VAL A 315 17.44 5.43 19.79
C VAL A 315 18.04 6.19 18.60
N PRO A 316 18.16 5.58 17.41
CA PRO A 316 18.64 6.30 16.23
C PRO A 316 17.66 7.41 15.83
N LEU A 317 18.18 8.57 15.42
CA LEU A 317 17.35 9.71 15.05
C LEU A 317 16.46 9.40 13.83
N SER A 318 16.92 8.53 12.94
CA SER A 318 16.15 8.00 11.80
C SER A 318 14.82 7.35 12.18
N ALA A 319 14.63 6.90 13.44
CA ALA A 319 13.34 6.40 13.91
C ALA A 319 12.22 7.46 13.92
N TYR A 320 12.58 8.75 13.85
CA TYR A 320 11.66 9.88 13.79
C TYR A 320 11.45 10.42 12.37
N ALA A 321 12.15 9.86 11.37
CA ALA A 321 11.90 10.16 9.97
C ALA A 321 10.56 9.55 9.54
N THR A 322 9.69 10.34 8.91
CA THR A 322 8.35 9.91 8.52
C THR A 322 8.15 10.11 7.03
N LYS A 323 7.70 9.06 6.34
CA LYS A 323 7.34 9.13 4.91
C LYS A 323 6.11 10.00 4.62
N THR A 324 5.28 10.21 5.63
CA THR A 324 4.09 11.09 5.55
C THR A 324 4.36 12.36 6.34
N ASN A 325 3.67 13.46 6.01
CA ASN A 325 3.80 14.77 6.67
C ASN A 325 3.12 14.81 8.07
N ARG A 326 3.40 13.81 8.90
CA ARG A 326 2.90 13.72 10.28
C ARG A 326 3.70 14.67 11.15
N LYS A 327 3.04 15.72 11.65
CA LYS A 327 3.64 16.75 12.51
C LYS A 327 3.79 16.35 13.98
N LYS A 328 3.02 15.37 14.46
CA LYS A 328 3.04 14.90 15.86
C LYS A 328 3.24 13.39 15.88
N LEU A 329 4.18 12.91 16.70
CA LEU A 329 4.38 11.50 16.95
C LEU A 329 4.30 11.22 18.45
N ALA A 330 3.31 10.42 18.83
CA ALA A 330 3.23 9.84 20.17
C ALA A 330 4.30 8.76 20.38
N ASN A 331 4.54 8.41 21.65
CA ASN A 331 5.51 7.40 22.07
C ASN A 331 6.91 7.68 21.51
N ALA A 332 7.36 8.93 21.64
CA ALA A 332 8.70 9.33 21.27
C ALA A 332 9.74 8.61 22.15
N TYR A 333 9.45 8.41 23.42
CA TYR A 333 10.26 7.59 24.33
C TYR A 333 9.36 6.88 25.34
N SER A 334 9.94 6.06 26.22
CA SER A 334 9.17 5.33 27.23
C SER A 334 8.62 6.26 28.33
N ALA A 335 7.30 6.38 28.45
CA ALA A 335 6.66 7.15 29.51
C ALA A 335 6.59 6.41 30.87
N LYS A 336 7.17 5.20 30.98
CA LYS A 336 7.08 4.38 32.20
C LYS A 336 7.84 4.96 33.40
N ASN A 337 8.85 5.79 33.15
CA ASN A 337 9.63 6.47 34.18
C ASN A 337 9.85 7.93 33.76
N PRO A 338 9.92 8.87 34.71
CA PRO A 338 10.19 10.28 34.38
C PRO A 338 11.50 10.43 33.61
N ILE A 339 11.45 11.25 32.54
CA ILE A 339 12.63 11.66 31.80
C ILE A 339 13.40 12.72 32.60
N VAL A 340 14.70 12.55 32.70
CA VAL A 340 15.61 13.53 33.34
C VAL A 340 16.20 14.39 32.24
N ASP A 341 16.93 13.78 31.31
CA ASP A 341 17.62 14.44 30.21
C ASP A 341 17.47 13.71 28.88
N ILE A 342 17.49 14.49 27.81
CA ILE A 342 17.54 14.02 26.42
C ILE A 342 18.83 14.59 25.83
N ILE A 343 19.63 13.75 25.18
CA ILE A 343 20.91 14.16 24.62
C ILE A 343 21.01 13.67 23.19
N PHE A 344 21.33 14.57 22.27
CA PHE A 344 21.70 14.21 20.89
C PHE A 344 23.20 13.94 20.81
N ILE A 345 23.56 12.81 20.20
CA ILE A 345 24.95 12.43 19.91
C ILE A 345 25.08 12.10 18.42
N ALA A 346 26.08 12.67 17.75
CA ALA A 346 26.37 12.35 16.36
C ALA A 346 27.04 10.97 16.25
N GLU A 347 28.02 10.74 17.13
CA GLU A 347 28.81 9.51 17.23
C GLU A 347 28.90 9.06 18.69
N ASP A 348 29.49 7.89 18.92
CA ASP A 348 29.67 7.39 20.28
C ASP A 348 30.63 8.25 21.10
N CYS A 349 30.19 8.64 22.29
CA CYS A 349 30.91 9.56 23.18
C CYS A 349 30.78 9.13 24.65
N ASP A 350 31.54 9.79 25.53
CA ASP A 350 31.47 9.56 26.96
C ASP A 350 30.44 10.47 27.62
N VAL A 351 29.55 9.85 28.41
CA VAL A 351 28.45 10.54 29.10
C VAL A 351 28.64 10.40 30.60
N LEU A 352 28.60 11.53 31.30
CA LEU A 352 28.54 11.61 32.75
C LEU A 352 27.10 11.52 33.22
N LEU A 353 26.85 10.63 34.17
CA LEU A 353 25.61 10.49 34.91
C LEU A 353 25.83 10.87 36.36
N ARG A 354 24.97 11.71 36.90
CA ARG A 354 24.94 12.05 38.32
C ARG A 354 23.64 11.60 38.94
N SER A 355 23.72 11.13 40.18
CA SER A 355 22.53 10.79 40.98
C SER A 355 22.38 11.71 42.18
N THR A 356 21.15 11.78 42.70
CA THR A 356 20.78 12.62 43.85
C THR A 356 21.51 12.27 45.15
N ASN A 357 22.15 11.09 45.24
CA ASN A 357 22.99 10.71 46.38
C ASN A 357 24.48 11.05 46.19
N ASN A 358 24.79 12.02 45.31
CA ASN A 358 26.15 12.46 44.98
C ASN A 358 27.05 11.31 44.54
N ARG A 359 26.55 10.47 43.63
CA ARG A 359 27.37 9.49 42.92
C ARG A 359 27.42 9.80 41.44
N ALA A 360 28.57 9.50 40.83
CA ALA A 360 28.80 9.71 39.41
C ALA A 360 29.26 8.44 38.71
N VAL A 361 28.80 8.26 37.48
CA VAL A 361 29.22 7.22 36.52
C VAL A 361 29.56 7.91 35.21
N VAL A 362 30.72 7.61 34.64
CA VAL A 362 31.04 7.94 33.26
C VAL A 362 31.07 6.65 32.46
N PHE A 363 30.31 6.59 31.38
CA PHE A 363 30.28 5.43 30.49
C PHE A 363 30.34 5.88 29.04
N ASN A 364 30.88 5.02 28.18
CA ASN A 364 30.88 5.26 26.75
C ASN A 364 29.58 4.76 26.12
N THR A 365 28.98 5.56 25.24
CA THR A 365 27.69 5.22 24.60
C THR A 365 27.78 4.03 23.65
N ALA A 366 28.96 3.59 23.24
CA ALA A 366 29.16 2.36 22.48
C ALA A 366 28.73 1.11 23.27
N MET A 367 28.70 1.19 24.61
CA MET A 367 28.18 0.11 25.46
C MET A 367 26.65 -0.05 25.36
N LEU A 368 25.95 0.93 24.77
CA LEU A 368 24.51 0.88 24.53
C LEU A 368 24.23 0.49 23.08
N LEU A 369 23.55 -0.64 22.91
CA LEU A 369 23.04 -1.04 21.60
C LEU A 369 21.82 -0.17 21.22
N PRO A 370 21.82 0.45 20.02
CA PRO A 370 20.66 1.18 19.52
C PRO A 370 19.39 0.32 19.50
N LYS A 371 18.28 0.89 19.92
CA LYS A 371 16.97 0.22 19.95
C LYS A 371 16.15 0.65 18.74
N THR A 372 15.53 -0.32 18.07
CA THR A 372 14.65 -0.08 16.92
C THR A 372 13.30 0.50 17.34
N THR A 373 12.81 0.17 18.53
CA THR A 373 11.59 0.74 19.11
C THR A 373 11.88 2.01 19.90
N ARG A 374 11.11 3.07 19.60
CA ARG A 374 11.25 4.41 20.22
C ARG A 374 10.90 4.39 21.71
N ASP A 375 9.87 3.65 22.09
CA ASP A 375 9.34 3.54 23.46
C ASP A 375 10.07 2.53 24.36
N SER A 376 11.29 2.14 23.95
CA SER A 376 12.15 1.25 24.72
C SER A 376 12.40 1.78 26.14
N ILE A 377 12.29 0.89 27.12
CA ILE A 377 12.54 1.17 28.55
C ILE A 377 14.04 1.45 28.81
N GLY A 378 14.90 1.18 27.83
CA GLY A 378 16.35 1.37 27.94
C GLY A 378 17.06 0.26 28.70
N VAL A 379 18.38 0.40 28.78
CA VAL A 379 19.29 -0.50 29.50
C VAL A 379 19.65 0.15 30.84
N GLN A 380 19.80 -0.65 31.90
CA GLN A 380 20.28 -0.14 33.18
C GLN A 380 21.74 0.29 33.04
N VAL A 381 22.02 1.57 33.27
CA VAL A 381 23.39 2.12 33.22
C VAL A 381 23.89 2.42 34.62
N MET A 382 23.11 3.18 35.38
CA MET A 382 23.45 3.52 36.76
C MET A 382 22.58 2.74 37.76
N THR A 383 23.19 1.94 38.63
CA THR A 383 22.45 1.26 39.71
C THR A 383 22.27 2.20 40.90
N LEU A 384 21.03 2.54 41.20
CA LEU A 384 20.67 3.44 42.30
C LEU A 384 20.57 2.62 43.60
N LYS A 385 21.43 2.90 44.59
CA LYS A 385 21.55 2.10 45.81
C LYS A 385 20.42 2.29 46.82
N SER A 386 19.74 3.44 46.81
CA SER A 386 18.59 3.73 47.68
C SER A 386 17.32 3.79 46.86
N LYS A 387 16.20 3.35 47.45
CA LYS A 387 14.85 3.51 46.87
C LYS A 387 14.46 4.98 46.66
N SER A 388 15.10 5.92 47.36
CA SER A 388 14.91 7.37 47.22
C SER A 388 15.91 8.04 46.28
N SER A 389 16.90 7.32 45.77
CA SER A 389 17.87 7.89 44.83
C SER A 389 17.32 7.85 43.42
N ALA A 390 17.55 8.94 42.66
CA ALA A 390 17.21 9.06 41.25
C ALA A 390 18.44 9.54 40.48
N LEU A 391 18.41 9.37 39.16
CA LEU A 391 19.28 10.10 38.26
C LEU A 391 18.89 11.59 38.35
N ASP A 392 19.90 12.44 38.49
CA ASP A 392 19.78 13.89 38.69
C ASP A 392 20.08 14.64 37.40
N SER A 393 21.16 14.25 36.71
CA SER A 393 21.53 14.83 35.42
C SER A 393 22.37 13.88 34.58
N ALA A 394 22.35 14.11 33.26
CA ALA A 394 23.22 13.48 32.29
C ALA A 394 23.83 14.54 31.36
N SER A 395 25.14 14.45 31.11
CA SER A 395 25.85 15.39 30.24
C SER A 395 26.95 14.71 29.42
N VAL A 396 27.12 15.11 28.17
CA VAL A 396 28.26 14.70 27.34
C VAL A 396 29.53 15.34 27.88
N LEU A 397 30.62 14.58 27.98
CA LEU A 397 31.92 15.09 28.39
C LEU A 397 32.78 15.44 27.17
N THR A 398 33.53 16.53 27.27
CA THR A 398 34.65 16.81 26.36
C THR A 398 35.86 15.96 26.72
N ALA A 399 36.83 15.83 25.80
CA ALA A 399 38.06 15.07 26.05
C ALA A 399 38.82 15.59 27.29
N GLU A 400 38.89 16.92 27.47
CA GLU A 400 39.52 17.55 28.63
C GLU A 400 38.78 17.24 29.94
N GLN A 401 37.44 17.26 29.92
CA GLN A 401 36.64 16.89 31.09
C GLN A 401 36.80 15.41 31.43
N LEU A 402 36.89 14.54 30.43
CA LEU A 402 37.09 13.11 30.63
C LEU A 402 38.40 12.81 31.35
N GLU A 403 39.49 13.54 31.06
CA GLU A 403 40.77 13.36 31.74
C GLU A 403 40.68 13.59 33.26
N ASN A 404 39.91 14.59 33.67
CA ASN A 404 39.67 14.92 35.06
C ASN A 404 38.68 13.95 35.75
N MET A 405 37.88 13.22 34.96
CA MET A 405 36.83 12.32 35.46
C MET A 405 37.16 10.83 35.30
N LYS A 406 38.42 10.46 34.99
CA LYS A 406 38.87 9.06 34.81
C LYS A 406 38.48 8.14 35.98
N LYS A 407 38.42 8.67 37.21
CA LYS A 407 38.00 7.90 38.42
C LYS A 407 36.55 7.43 38.40
N TYR A 408 35.68 8.05 37.61
CA TYR A 408 34.27 7.69 37.48
C TYR A 408 33.97 6.83 36.24
N VAL A 409 34.96 6.61 35.37
CA VAL A 409 34.82 5.82 34.15
C VAL A 409 34.63 4.34 34.50
N VAL A 410 33.55 3.75 34.00
CA VAL A 410 33.23 2.34 34.24
C VAL A 410 33.54 1.50 33.01
N LYS A 411 34.04 0.28 33.23
CA LYS A 411 34.32 -0.68 32.15
C LYS A 411 33.08 -1.45 31.71
N ASN A 412 32.12 -1.64 32.61
CA ASN A 412 30.90 -2.41 32.38
C ASN A 412 29.69 -1.66 32.97
N ILE A 413 28.55 -1.81 32.31
CA ILE A 413 27.24 -1.37 32.78
C ILE A 413 26.36 -2.59 33.11
N PRO A 414 25.50 -2.54 34.14
CA PRO A 414 25.22 -1.40 35.03
C PRO A 414 26.29 -1.20 36.11
N ALA A 415 26.48 0.05 36.56
CA ALA A 415 27.43 0.41 37.63
C ALA A 415 26.80 1.33 38.69
N SER A 416 27.20 1.20 39.96
CA SER A 416 26.71 2.07 41.04
C SER A 416 27.41 3.44 41.13
N GLY A 417 28.44 3.68 40.32
CA GLY A 417 29.25 4.91 40.34
C GLY A 417 30.15 5.08 41.56
N GLY A 418 31.05 6.06 41.52
CA GLY A 418 31.88 6.49 42.66
C GLY A 418 31.19 7.62 43.44
N MET A 419 31.63 7.89 44.68
CA MET A 419 31.17 9.09 45.41
C MET A 419 31.75 10.35 44.74
N ALA A 420 30.89 11.30 44.45
CA ALA A 420 31.15 12.49 43.67
C ALA A 420 31.05 13.77 44.52
N LYS A 421 31.76 13.80 45.65
CA LYS A 421 31.84 15.00 46.50
C LYS A 421 32.59 16.15 45.83
N ASP A 422 33.49 15.80 44.92
CA ASP A 422 34.40 16.74 44.25
C ASP A 422 33.80 17.33 42.95
N LEU A 423 32.55 16.97 42.63
CA LEU A 423 31.80 17.49 41.49
C LEU A 423 30.82 18.54 41.98
N GLU A 424 31.05 19.80 41.61
CA GLU A 424 30.12 20.91 41.92
C GLU A 424 28.71 20.59 41.43
N ILE A 425 27.71 20.87 42.26
CA ILE A 425 26.29 20.71 41.90
C ILE A 425 25.93 21.88 41.00
N ASN A 426 25.83 21.66 39.69
CA ASN A 426 25.21 22.63 38.81
C ASN A 426 23.73 22.75 39.21
N GLY A 427 23.38 23.76 40.01
CA GLY A 427 21.99 24.06 40.39
C GLY A 427 21.76 24.68 41.78
N GLN A 428 22.74 24.71 42.70
CA GLN A 428 22.63 25.51 43.92
C GLN A 428 23.64 26.65 43.88
N MET A 429 23.22 27.81 43.38
CA MET A 429 23.73 29.05 43.96
C MET A 429 23.22 29.07 45.40
N THR A 430 24.11 28.81 46.35
CA THR A 430 23.91 29.21 47.74
C THR A 430 23.57 30.70 47.76
N LEU A 431 22.49 31.04 48.46
CA LEU A 431 22.19 32.39 48.93
C LEU A 431 23.41 33.03 49.61
#